data_AF-A0A926WW77-F1
#
_entry.id   AF-A0A926WW77-F1
#
_cell.length_a   1.000
_cell.length_b   1.000
_cell.length_c   1.000
_cell.angle_alpha   90.00
_cell.angle_beta   90.00
_cell.angle_gamma   90.00
#
_symmetry.space_group_name_H-M   'P 1'
#
loop_
_entity.id
_entity.type
_entity.pdbx_description
1 polymer ?
#
loop_
_entity_poly.entity_id
_entity_poly.type
_entity_poly.pdbx_seq_one_letter_code
_entity_poly.pdbx_strand_id
1 'polypeptide(L)'
;MQVCLVTGGNSGVGLMTAVGLAKLGNYVFIACRSATKAAKAIEYIRQTTGNQNVAFLPLDLASLDSVRNCVTLFNNKNLPLHILVNNAGIFNRRGTTKEGFELIWGTNYLGHFLLTYLLLEKMQKSAPGHIIMISSDLALYPSGINWDLLVKKTPFNFINLYAISKLCLLLLTQELSQRLNNFQITVNAIHPGFVQSNITIWHRLSKYLGLGISPEAGAYSTLVCTTSPDYQNISGKFLDSLNKEIPLPKIAQNQEILQELWERSLLWTGCNQQQNLQEINYHGTDGIWGANSLNLNSKELADITKNVLTKVLPRLPKRIIFTQLLLALIKFDLGSFYLIIIQLFKKSFYMERHLDSPIILQLCHNKALLEKLTEHLGENLVLWRTELWVNYPAQQLIPFWHQDSYPKLLKGDGKTIHAYIALTEVNEYNGFEYIPNACFKNCQIKVTDPFSGNHFFEIPNEVAKKAIPVVLRPGEFVLFTDKLVHRSIRNQSGKIRLSLTLRLTQPGVEILPGYTSNYHKPMILQSEKK
;
A
#
# COMPACT_ATOMS: atom_id res chain seq x y z
N MET A 1 -11.41 -6.46 36.30
CA MET A 1 -10.98 -5.28 35.52
C MET A 1 -10.47 -5.76 34.18
N GLN A 2 -11.11 -5.38 33.08
CA GLN A 2 -10.65 -5.71 31.72
C GLN A 2 -9.93 -4.52 31.08
N VAL A 3 -9.20 -4.79 30.00
CA VAL A 3 -8.48 -3.80 29.19
C VAL A 3 -9.13 -3.72 27.82
N CYS A 4 -9.54 -2.52 27.44
CA CYS A 4 -10.33 -2.26 26.25
C CYS A 4 -9.62 -1.28 25.33
N LEU A 5 -9.75 -1.47 24.01
CA LEU A 5 -9.28 -0.54 22.99
C LEU A 5 -10.46 -0.13 22.09
N VAL A 6 -10.77 1.16 22.04
CA VAL A 6 -11.88 1.69 21.22
C VAL A 6 -11.32 2.65 20.16
N THR A 7 -11.41 2.27 18.88
CA THR A 7 -11.04 3.18 17.79
C THR A 7 -12.11 4.26 17.62
N GLY A 8 -11.69 5.52 17.44
CA GLY A 8 -12.63 6.65 17.37
C GLY A 8 -13.35 6.93 18.69
N GLY A 9 -12.80 6.49 19.83
CA GLY A 9 -13.37 6.68 21.18
C GLY A 9 -13.43 8.14 21.68
N ASN A 10 -13.17 9.11 20.80
CA ASN A 10 -13.14 10.53 21.12
C ASN A 10 -14.40 11.30 20.66
N SER A 11 -15.37 10.63 20.04
CA SER A 11 -16.65 11.24 19.62
C SER A 11 -17.75 10.22 19.33
N GLY A 12 -19.01 10.64 19.40
CA GLY A 12 -20.15 9.86 18.92
C GLY A 12 -20.30 8.52 19.65
N VAL A 13 -20.72 7.48 18.92
CA VAL A 13 -20.92 6.11 19.46
C VAL A 13 -19.68 5.62 20.18
N GLY A 14 -18.49 5.73 19.58
CA GLY A 14 -17.24 5.29 20.20
C GLY A 14 -16.94 5.98 21.54
N LEU A 15 -17.28 7.26 21.70
CA LEU A 15 -17.14 7.94 23.00
C LEU A 15 -18.09 7.34 24.04
N MET A 16 -19.35 7.10 23.67
CA MET A 16 -20.33 6.52 24.61
C MET A 16 -20.05 5.05 24.91
N THR A 17 -19.48 4.29 23.97
CA THR A 17 -18.92 2.97 24.23
C THR A 17 -17.77 3.06 25.24
N ALA A 18 -16.83 3.99 25.06
CA ALA A 18 -15.72 4.19 26.00
C ALA A 18 -16.20 4.60 27.40
N VAL A 19 -17.23 5.46 27.49
CA VAL A 19 -17.89 5.81 28.75
C VAL A 19 -18.51 4.59 29.42
N GLY A 20 -19.31 3.80 28.68
CA GLY A 20 -19.96 2.61 29.22
C GLY A 20 -18.94 1.58 29.75
N LEU A 21 -17.88 1.31 29.00
CA LEU A 21 -16.80 0.42 29.43
C LEU A 21 -16.06 0.97 30.66
N ALA A 22 -15.79 2.27 30.72
CA ALA A 22 -15.15 2.90 31.87
C ALA A 22 -16.03 2.91 33.12
N LYS A 23 -17.36 3.05 33.00
CA LYS A 23 -18.32 2.93 34.12
C LYS A 23 -18.26 1.55 34.79
N LEU A 24 -17.90 0.51 34.04
CA LEU A 24 -17.71 -0.85 34.57
C LEU A 24 -16.33 -1.07 35.21
N GLY A 25 -15.54 0.00 35.40
CA GLY A 25 -14.22 -0.07 36.03
C GLY A 25 -13.10 -0.60 35.12
N ASN A 26 -13.34 -0.71 33.81
CA ASN A 26 -12.33 -1.18 32.86
C ASN A 26 -11.24 -0.14 32.59
N TYR A 27 -10.05 -0.61 32.19
CA TYR A 27 -9.02 0.25 31.62
C TYR A 27 -9.33 0.49 30.14
N VAL A 28 -9.63 1.72 29.75
CA VAL A 28 -10.06 2.07 28.39
C VAL A 28 -9.00 2.88 27.66
N PHE A 29 -8.47 2.33 26.58
CA PHE A 29 -7.70 3.07 25.59
C PHE A 29 -8.63 3.63 24.51
N ILE A 30 -8.60 4.96 24.33
CA ILE A 30 -9.20 5.59 23.16
C ILE A 30 -8.14 5.82 22.09
N ALA A 31 -8.34 5.25 20.90
CA ALA A 31 -7.41 5.36 19.80
C ALA A 31 -7.96 6.29 18.71
N CYS A 32 -7.31 7.42 18.46
CA CYS A 32 -7.77 8.38 17.44
C CYS A 32 -6.65 9.31 16.95
N ARG A 33 -6.95 10.11 15.93
CA ARG A 33 -5.97 10.98 15.26
C ARG A 33 -5.58 12.23 16.05
N SER A 34 -6.54 12.83 16.74
CA SER A 34 -6.40 14.17 17.31
C SER A 34 -6.17 14.09 18.81
N ALA A 35 -4.93 14.30 19.24
CA ALA A 35 -4.55 14.32 20.65
C ALA A 35 -5.38 15.36 21.45
N THR A 36 -5.66 16.52 20.84
CA THR A 36 -6.48 17.57 21.47
C THR A 36 -7.93 17.14 21.71
N LYS A 37 -8.56 16.46 20.74
CA LYS A 37 -9.90 15.89 20.94
C LYS A 37 -9.90 14.70 21.89
N ALA A 38 -8.82 13.90 21.88
CA ALA A 38 -8.65 12.80 22.82
C ALA A 38 -8.57 13.29 24.26
N ALA A 39 -7.80 14.35 24.54
CA ALA A 39 -7.67 14.92 25.88
C ALA A 39 -9.03 15.33 26.46
N LYS A 40 -9.85 16.06 25.67
CA LYS A 40 -11.22 16.45 26.06
C LYS A 40 -12.11 15.24 26.32
N ALA A 41 -12.03 14.21 25.49
CA ALA A 41 -12.80 12.99 25.66
C ALA A 41 -12.38 12.22 26.92
N ILE A 42 -11.08 12.13 27.21
CA ILE A 42 -10.56 11.47 28.43
C ILE A 42 -11.05 12.18 29.67
N GLU A 43 -10.96 13.51 29.70
CA GLU A 43 -11.47 14.30 30.81
C GLU A 43 -12.98 14.08 31.02
N TYR A 44 -13.76 14.15 29.94
CA TYR A 44 -15.19 13.86 29.98
C TYR A 44 -15.49 12.46 30.51
N ILE A 45 -14.79 11.42 30.05
CA ILE A 45 -15.00 10.05 30.54
C ILE A 45 -14.66 9.96 32.03
N ARG A 46 -13.52 10.50 32.45
CA ARG A 46 -13.08 10.47 33.86
C ARG A 46 -14.06 11.18 34.78
N GLN A 47 -14.52 12.37 34.40
CA GLN A 47 -15.53 13.13 35.17
C GLN A 47 -16.87 12.39 35.22
N THR A 48 -17.32 11.82 34.11
CA THR A 48 -18.63 11.15 34.02
C THR A 48 -18.68 9.79 34.73
N THR A 49 -17.53 9.12 34.86
CA THR A 49 -17.47 7.73 35.35
C THR A 49 -16.74 7.57 36.67
N GLY A 50 -15.96 8.58 37.10
CA GLY A 50 -15.04 8.49 38.23
C GLY A 50 -13.80 7.62 37.96
N ASN A 51 -13.74 6.90 36.83
CA ASN A 51 -12.67 5.98 36.51
C ASN A 51 -11.48 6.71 35.86
N GLN A 52 -10.32 6.71 36.52
CA GLN A 52 -9.10 7.35 36.05
C GLN A 52 -8.33 6.55 34.99
N ASN A 53 -8.65 5.26 34.82
CA ASN A 53 -7.97 4.32 33.92
C ASN A 53 -8.40 4.50 32.46
N VAL A 54 -8.25 5.72 31.94
CA VAL A 54 -8.54 6.08 30.56
C VAL A 54 -7.28 6.68 29.95
N ALA A 55 -6.85 6.15 28.80
CA ALA A 55 -5.61 6.57 28.15
C ALA A 55 -5.77 6.78 26.64
N PHE A 56 -4.88 7.60 26.08
CA PHE A 56 -4.85 7.92 24.66
C PHE A 56 -3.84 7.04 23.90
N LEU A 57 -4.21 6.60 22.71
CA LEU A 57 -3.27 6.08 21.70
C LEU A 57 -3.43 6.86 20.37
N PRO A 58 -2.33 7.39 19.80
CA PRO A 58 -2.38 8.04 18.51
C PRO A 58 -2.62 7.00 17.40
N LEU A 59 -3.69 7.19 16.63
CA LEU A 59 -4.09 6.28 15.56
C LEU A 59 -4.73 7.02 14.39
N ASP A 60 -4.09 6.97 13.23
CA ASP A 60 -4.67 7.28 11.93
C ASP A 60 -4.82 6.01 11.09
N LEU A 61 -6.05 5.53 10.95
CA LEU A 61 -6.37 4.33 10.17
C LEU A 61 -6.13 4.50 8.66
N ALA A 62 -5.96 5.74 8.16
CA ALA A 62 -5.57 6.01 6.78
C ALA A 62 -4.04 5.93 6.55
N SER A 63 -3.29 5.40 7.53
CA SER A 63 -1.84 5.18 7.46
C SER A 63 -1.47 3.89 8.18
N LEU A 64 -1.02 2.88 7.44
CA LEU A 64 -0.62 1.59 7.98
C LEU A 64 0.56 1.72 8.95
N ASP A 65 1.50 2.63 8.70
CA ASP A 65 2.56 2.98 9.66
C ASP A 65 2.00 3.51 10.99
N SER A 66 0.96 4.35 10.93
CA SER A 66 0.32 4.83 12.15
C SER A 66 -0.35 3.69 12.93
N VAL A 67 -0.92 2.70 12.23
CA VAL A 67 -1.50 1.51 12.87
C VAL A 67 -0.41 0.69 13.57
N ARG A 68 0.71 0.42 12.89
CA ARG A 68 1.86 -0.29 13.47
C ARG A 68 2.44 0.42 14.70
N ASN A 69 2.56 1.74 14.63
CA ASN A 69 3.01 2.56 15.75
C ASN A 69 2.02 2.51 16.93
N CYS A 70 0.72 2.58 16.67
CA CYS A 70 -0.31 2.43 17.71
C CYS A 70 -0.21 1.08 18.43
N VAL A 71 -0.07 -0.01 17.68
CA VAL A 71 0.10 -1.36 18.24
C VAL A 71 1.39 -1.46 19.05
N THR A 72 2.49 -0.91 18.55
CA THR A 72 3.77 -0.88 19.29
C THR A 72 3.63 -0.13 20.61
N LEU A 73 3.01 1.05 20.59
CA LEU A 73 2.77 1.86 21.79
C LEU A 73 1.87 1.12 22.80
N PHE A 74 0.83 0.42 22.33
CA PHE A 74 -0.03 -0.39 23.19
C PHE A 74 0.72 -1.59 23.77
N ASN A 75 1.51 -2.30 22.96
CA ASN A 75 2.30 -3.44 23.40
C ASN A 75 3.33 -3.06 24.47
N ASN A 76 3.97 -1.89 24.32
CA ASN A 76 4.91 -1.35 25.31
C ASN A 76 4.26 -1.03 26.67
N LYS A 77 2.92 -1.00 26.77
CA LYS A 77 2.23 -0.90 28.07
C LYS A 77 2.23 -2.21 28.85
N ASN A 78 2.60 -3.33 28.23
CA ASN A 78 2.59 -4.66 28.85
C ASN A 78 1.26 -5.04 29.51
N LEU A 79 0.15 -4.54 28.97
CA LEU A 79 -1.20 -4.86 29.41
C LEU A 79 -1.84 -5.94 28.52
N PRO A 80 -2.76 -6.76 29.06
CA PRO A 80 -3.61 -7.64 28.27
C PRO A 80 -4.57 -6.83 27.38
N LEU A 81 -5.26 -7.49 26.44
CA LEU A 81 -6.33 -6.89 25.64
C LEU A 81 -7.53 -7.83 25.59
N HIS A 82 -8.62 -7.42 26.23
CA HIS A 82 -9.82 -8.24 26.36
C HIS A 82 -10.90 -7.80 25.36
N ILE A 83 -11.05 -6.49 25.13
CA ILE A 83 -12.10 -5.94 24.27
C ILE A 83 -11.48 -5.04 23.20
N LEU A 84 -11.72 -5.34 21.92
CA LEU A 84 -11.35 -4.50 20.79
C LEU A 84 -12.61 -4.02 20.08
N VAL A 85 -12.85 -2.71 20.06
CA VAL A 85 -13.97 -2.09 19.35
C VAL A 85 -13.45 -1.31 18.14
N ASN A 86 -13.64 -1.89 16.96
CA ASN A 86 -13.36 -1.28 15.66
C ASN A 86 -14.54 -0.37 15.26
N ASN A 87 -14.59 0.82 15.87
CA ASN A 87 -15.69 1.77 15.72
C ASN A 87 -15.44 2.91 14.72
N ALA A 88 -14.19 3.34 14.55
CA ALA A 88 -13.88 4.51 13.73
C ALA A 88 -14.39 4.36 12.28
N GLY A 89 -14.73 5.48 11.64
CA GLY A 89 -15.13 5.46 10.23
C GLY A 89 -15.34 6.83 9.63
N ILE A 90 -15.30 6.88 8.30
CA ILE A 90 -15.56 8.06 7.46
C ILE A 90 -16.54 7.69 6.34
N PHE A 91 -17.30 8.68 5.83
CA PHE A 91 -18.31 8.46 4.80
C PHE A 91 -18.16 9.42 3.61
N ASN A 92 -18.15 10.73 3.83
CA ASN A 92 -18.12 11.73 2.76
C ASN A 92 -16.74 12.38 2.65
N ARG A 93 -15.69 11.59 2.38
CA ARG A 93 -14.36 12.10 2.09
C ARG A 93 -13.80 11.47 0.83
N ARG A 94 -13.05 12.24 0.07
CA ARG A 94 -12.39 11.79 -1.15
C ARG A 94 -10.88 11.88 -0.98
N GLY A 95 -10.16 10.94 -1.56
CA GLY A 95 -8.71 10.94 -1.57
C GLY A 95 -8.16 9.53 -1.67
N THR A 96 -6.93 9.38 -1.19
CA THR A 96 -6.30 8.09 -0.97
C THR A 96 -5.69 8.04 0.42
N THR A 97 -5.46 6.85 0.96
CA THR A 97 -4.57 6.66 2.12
C THR A 97 -3.13 7.03 1.76
N LYS A 98 -2.22 7.03 2.74
CA LYS A 98 -0.78 7.22 2.46
C LYS A 98 -0.22 6.13 1.53
N GLU A 99 -0.80 4.95 1.64
CA GLU A 99 -0.52 3.75 0.86
C GLU A 99 -1.35 3.70 -0.45
N GLY A 100 -1.96 4.81 -0.86
CA GLY A 100 -2.61 4.93 -2.17
C GLY A 100 -3.95 4.20 -2.33
N PHE A 101 -4.45 3.50 -1.31
CA PHE A 101 -5.78 2.88 -1.33
C PHE A 101 -6.88 3.94 -1.32
N GLU A 102 -8.07 3.58 -1.79
CA GLU A 102 -9.24 4.43 -1.68
C GLU A 102 -9.47 4.82 -0.21
N LEU A 103 -9.66 6.12 0.05
CA LEU A 103 -9.60 6.66 1.41
C LEU A 103 -10.68 6.09 2.35
N ILE A 104 -11.94 5.97 1.89
CA ILE A 104 -13.05 5.50 2.74
C ILE A 104 -12.84 4.04 3.09
N TRP A 105 -12.65 3.19 2.08
CA TRP A 105 -12.42 1.77 2.27
C TRP A 105 -11.14 1.50 3.06
N GLY A 106 -10.04 2.17 2.73
CA GLY A 106 -8.77 2.03 3.44
C GLY A 106 -8.87 2.40 4.92
N THR A 107 -9.60 3.47 5.26
CA THR A 107 -9.80 3.90 6.65
C THR A 107 -10.77 2.99 7.39
N ASN A 108 -11.91 2.67 6.79
CA ASN A 108 -13.01 1.94 7.46
C ASN A 108 -12.71 0.45 7.60
N TYR A 109 -12.01 -0.13 6.63
CA TYR A 109 -11.73 -1.56 6.57
C TYR A 109 -10.24 -1.86 6.74
N LEU A 110 -9.38 -1.46 5.79
CA LEU A 110 -7.99 -1.97 5.73
C LEU A 110 -7.17 -1.61 6.98
N GLY A 111 -7.33 -0.39 7.50
CA GLY A 111 -6.71 0.03 8.76
C GLY A 111 -7.18 -0.79 9.97
N HIS A 112 -8.47 -1.15 10.03
CA HIS A 112 -9.00 -2.01 11.11
C HIS A 112 -8.58 -3.46 10.94
N PHE A 113 -8.50 -3.95 9.71
CA PHE A 113 -7.95 -5.27 9.43
C PHE A 113 -6.53 -5.36 9.99
N LEU A 114 -5.65 -4.41 9.64
CA LEU A 114 -4.27 -4.40 10.13
C LEU A 114 -4.20 -4.30 11.66
N LEU A 115 -4.98 -3.38 12.26
CA LEU A 115 -5.01 -3.20 13.70
C LEU A 115 -5.42 -4.49 14.41
N THR A 116 -6.50 -5.11 13.94
CA THR A 116 -7.02 -6.36 14.51
C THR A 116 -6.01 -7.47 14.35
N TYR A 117 -5.50 -7.69 13.13
CA TYR A 117 -4.52 -8.72 12.82
C TYR A 117 -3.29 -8.67 13.73
N LEU A 118 -2.70 -7.48 13.91
CA LEU A 118 -1.52 -7.30 14.76
C LEU A 118 -1.79 -7.45 16.27
N LEU A 119 -3.05 -7.36 16.69
CA LEU A 119 -3.47 -7.53 18.09
C LEU A 119 -4.02 -8.93 18.39
N LEU A 120 -4.25 -9.78 17.38
CA LEU A 120 -4.85 -11.11 17.53
C LEU A 120 -4.10 -11.97 18.55
N GLU A 121 -2.79 -12.11 18.41
CA GLU A 121 -1.98 -12.94 19.32
C GLU A 121 -2.09 -12.45 20.77
N LYS A 122 -2.09 -11.12 20.98
CA LYS A 122 -2.25 -10.54 22.31
C LYS A 122 -3.65 -10.81 22.88
N MET A 123 -4.70 -10.71 22.05
CA MET A 123 -6.05 -11.04 22.49
C MET A 123 -6.18 -12.51 22.85
N GLN A 124 -5.59 -13.42 22.06
CA GLN A 124 -5.57 -14.87 22.35
C GLN A 124 -4.91 -15.17 23.69
N LYS A 125 -3.78 -14.51 23.99
CA LYS A 125 -3.11 -14.61 25.29
C LYS A 125 -3.88 -13.98 26.45
N SER A 126 -4.86 -13.11 26.15
CA SER A 126 -5.67 -12.38 27.13
C SER A 126 -7.09 -12.95 27.27
N ALA A 127 -7.37 -14.08 26.62
CA ALA A 127 -8.71 -14.66 26.61
C ALA A 127 -9.26 -14.89 28.04
N PRO A 128 -10.58 -14.77 28.25
CA PRO A 128 -11.62 -14.54 27.25
C PRO A 128 -11.69 -13.09 26.72
N GLY A 129 -12.19 -12.91 25.50
CA GLY A 129 -12.25 -11.59 24.86
C GLY A 129 -13.32 -11.39 23.80
N HIS A 130 -13.47 -10.14 23.34
CA HIS A 130 -14.49 -9.71 22.39
C HIS A 130 -13.91 -8.75 21.34
N ILE A 131 -14.20 -9.01 20.07
CA ILE A 131 -13.90 -8.11 18.95
C ILE A 131 -15.24 -7.64 18.36
N ILE A 132 -15.44 -6.32 18.32
CA ILE A 132 -16.65 -5.71 17.76
C ILE A 132 -16.31 -4.90 16.52
N MET A 133 -17.03 -5.15 15.43
CA MET A 133 -16.95 -4.41 14.17
C MET A 133 -18.17 -3.50 14.01
N ILE A 134 -18.00 -2.18 14.02
CA ILE A 134 -19.13 -1.26 13.76
C ILE A 134 -19.37 -1.14 12.25
N SER A 135 -20.45 -1.75 11.79
CA SER A 135 -20.87 -1.81 10.40
C SER A 135 -22.07 -0.88 10.10
N SER A 136 -22.82 -1.15 9.03
CA SER A 136 -24.03 -0.43 8.61
C SER A 136 -24.96 -1.40 7.89
N ASP A 137 -26.26 -1.17 7.99
CA ASP A 137 -27.27 -1.68 7.05
C ASP A 137 -26.89 -1.52 5.56
N LEU A 138 -26.17 -0.45 5.20
CA LEU A 138 -25.63 -0.26 3.85
C LEU A 138 -24.74 -1.43 3.38
N ALA A 139 -24.16 -2.21 4.30
CA ALA A 139 -23.38 -3.41 3.99
C ALA A 139 -24.20 -4.53 3.34
N LEU A 140 -25.54 -4.47 3.41
CA LEU A 140 -26.44 -5.50 2.89
C LEU A 140 -26.68 -5.39 1.38
N TYR A 141 -26.42 -4.23 0.77
CA TYR A 141 -26.76 -3.96 -0.63
C TYR A 141 -25.74 -4.42 -1.67
N PRO A 142 -24.40 -4.39 -1.43
CA PRO A 142 -23.46 -4.81 -2.46
C PRO A 142 -23.60 -6.30 -2.80
N SER A 143 -23.68 -6.62 -4.09
CA SER A 143 -23.74 -7.99 -4.62
C SER A 143 -22.37 -8.55 -5.05
N GLY A 144 -21.33 -7.72 -5.03
CA GLY A 144 -19.98 -8.05 -5.49
C GLY A 144 -18.95 -7.02 -5.03
N ILE A 145 -17.67 -7.38 -5.10
CA ILE A 145 -16.56 -6.49 -4.81
C ILE A 145 -15.73 -6.31 -6.07
N ASN A 146 -15.59 -5.05 -6.52
CA ASN A 146 -14.64 -4.71 -7.57
C ASN A 146 -13.32 -4.30 -6.92
N TRP A 147 -12.38 -5.24 -6.83
CA TRP A 147 -11.07 -5.07 -6.20
C TRP A 147 -10.27 -3.89 -6.76
N ASP A 148 -10.39 -3.62 -8.07
CA ASP A 148 -9.67 -2.54 -8.74
C ASP A 148 -10.10 -1.14 -8.28
N LEU A 149 -11.31 -0.99 -7.73
CA LEU A 149 -11.78 0.30 -7.20
C LEU A 149 -11.11 0.63 -5.86
N LEU A 150 -10.63 -0.37 -5.12
CA LEU A 150 -10.07 -0.21 -3.77
C LEU A 150 -8.63 0.35 -3.81
N VAL A 151 -7.97 0.21 -4.96
CA VAL A 151 -6.61 0.71 -5.23
C VAL A 151 -6.62 1.95 -6.13
N LYS A 152 -7.69 2.76 -6.08
CA LYS A 152 -7.84 3.99 -6.87
C LYS A 152 -8.31 5.13 -5.97
N LYS A 153 -8.18 6.36 -6.47
CA LYS A 153 -8.76 7.55 -5.82
C LYS A 153 -10.29 7.43 -5.79
N THR A 154 -10.90 7.93 -4.71
CA THR A 154 -12.36 7.92 -4.53
C THR A 154 -13.10 8.49 -5.77
N PRO A 155 -13.94 7.69 -6.46
CA PRO A 155 -14.81 8.13 -7.54
C PRO A 155 -15.98 8.98 -7.01
N PHE A 156 -16.77 9.55 -7.92
CA PHE A 156 -17.96 10.34 -7.54
C PHE A 156 -19.03 9.50 -6.81
N ASN A 157 -19.19 8.23 -7.16
CA ASN A 157 -20.10 7.30 -6.46
C ASN A 157 -19.41 6.68 -5.22
N PHE A 158 -19.22 7.49 -4.17
CA PHE A 158 -18.58 7.06 -2.92
C PHE A 158 -19.51 6.26 -1.99
N ILE A 159 -20.83 6.31 -2.19
CA ILE A 159 -21.80 5.59 -1.35
C ILE A 159 -21.60 4.08 -1.48
N ASN A 160 -21.42 3.60 -2.71
CA ASN A 160 -21.14 2.19 -2.96
C ASN A 160 -19.82 1.75 -2.29
N LEU A 161 -18.79 2.60 -2.29
CA LEU A 161 -17.52 2.30 -1.62
C LEU A 161 -17.64 2.26 -0.11
N TYR A 162 -18.44 3.15 0.48
CA TYR A 162 -18.77 3.06 1.90
C TYR A 162 -19.50 1.75 2.21
N ALA A 163 -20.53 1.40 1.43
CA ALA A 163 -21.26 0.14 1.56
C ALA A 163 -20.32 -1.07 1.47
N ILE A 164 -19.43 -1.10 0.47
CA ILE A 164 -18.39 -2.13 0.33
C ILE A 164 -17.47 -2.16 1.55
N SER A 165 -17.02 -1.00 2.07
CA SER A 165 -16.17 -0.96 3.27
C SER A 165 -16.85 -1.57 4.50
N LYS A 166 -18.17 -1.40 4.63
CA LYS A 166 -18.97 -1.98 5.70
C LYS A 166 -19.27 -3.46 5.47
N LEU A 167 -19.47 -3.88 4.22
CA LEU A 167 -19.53 -5.29 3.84
C LEU A 167 -18.22 -6.03 4.17
N CYS A 168 -17.06 -5.43 3.88
CA CYS A 168 -15.77 -6.03 4.21
C CYS A 168 -15.59 -6.23 5.73
N LEU A 169 -16.20 -5.40 6.58
CA LEU A 169 -16.25 -5.65 8.03
C LEU A 169 -17.12 -6.85 8.41
N LEU A 170 -18.23 -7.09 7.69
CA LEU A 170 -19.05 -8.30 7.89
C LEU A 170 -18.30 -9.56 7.46
N LEU A 171 -17.64 -9.51 6.30
CA LEU A 171 -16.76 -10.58 5.81
C LEU A 171 -15.65 -10.87 6.83
N LEU A 172 -14.96 -9.84 7.32
CA LEU A 172 -13.92 -10.01 8.35
C LEU A 172 -14.46 -10.57 9.67
N THR A 173 -15.70 -10.21 10.04
CA THR A 173 -16.38 -10.78 11.22
C THR A 173 -16.56 -12.28 11.07
N GLN A 174 -17.03 -12.75 9.91
CA GLN A 174 -17.17 -14.18 9.62
C GLN A 174 -15.82 -14.89 9.65
N GLU A 175 -14.84 -14.38 8.91
CA GLU A 175 -13.50 -14.98 8.79
C GLU A 175 -12.81 -15.10 10.16
N LEU A 176 -12.83 -14.04 10.97
CA LEU A 176 -12.25 -14.07 12.31
C LEU A 176 -13.04 -14.95 13.28
N SER A 177 -14.37 -15.01 13.18
CA SER A 177 -15.18 -15.89 14.03
C SER A 177 -14.81 -17.37 13.83
N GLN A 178 -14.53 -17.77 12.58
CA GLN A 178 -14.07 -19.12 12.27
C GLN A 178 -12.64 -19.35 12.78
N ARG A 179 -11.73 -18.40 12.52
CA ARG A 179 -10.32 -18.50 12.96
C ARG A 179 -10.16 -18.51 14.49
N LEU A 180 -11.07 -17.87 15.21
CA LEU A 180 -11.00 -17.69 16.66
C LEU A 180 -11.90 -18.63 17.48
N ASN A 181 -12.58 -19.58 16.83
CA ASN A 181 -13.56 -20.48 17.47
C ASN A 181 -12.99 -21.21 18.71
N ASN A 182 -11.69 -21.55 18.72
CA ASN A 182 -11.04 -22.28 19.81
C ASN A 182 -10.30 -21.38 20.83
N PHE A 183 -10.44 -20.06 20.75
CA PHE A 183 -9.66 -19.11 21.55
C PHE A 183 -10.46 -18.38 22.63
N GLN A 184 -11.72 -18.76 22.88
CA GLN A 184 -12.63 -18.03 23.79
C GLN A 184 -12.71 -16.52 23.46
N ILE A 185 -12.63 -16.19 22.17
CA ILE A 185 -12.80 -14.83 21.66
C ILE A 185 -14.00 -14.82 20.74
N THR A 186 -14.97 -13.96 21.03
CA THR A 186 -16.11 -13.75 20.12
C THR A 186 -15.87 -12.56 19.20
N VAL A 187 -16.41 -12.65 17.98
CA VAL A 187 -16.30 -11.60 16.97
C VAL A 187 -17.68 -11.30 16.41
N ASN A 188 -18.19 -10.10 16.62
CA ASN A 188 -19.52 -9.71 16.14
C ASN A 188 -19.50 -8.35 15.44
N ALA A 189 -20.42 -8.17 14.51
CA ALA A 189 -20.67 -6.91 13.83
C ALA A 189 -21.93 -6.25 14.37
N ILE A 190 -21.92 -4.92 14.44
CA ILE A 190 -23.06 -4.14 14.95
C ILE A 190 -23.39 -3.00 13.99
N HIS A 191 -24.66 -2.88 13.64
CA HIS A 191 -25.23 -1.66 13.06
C HIS A 191 -25.79 -0.80 14.21
N PRO A 192 -25.20 0.37 14.47
CA PRO A 192 -25.59 1.19 15.62
C PRO A 192 -26.87 2.01 15.37
N GLY A 193 -27.61 1.79 14.28
CA GLY A 193 -28.74 2.63 13.88
C GLY A 193 -28.34 3.91 13.14
N PHE A 194 -29.33 4.71 12.73
CA PHE A 194 -29.11 6.05 12.19
C PHE A 194 -28.77 7.02 13.34
N VAL A 195 -27.51 7.03 13.76
CA VAL A 195 -27.06 7.83 14.91
C VAL A 195 -26.84 9.30 14.53
N GLN A 196 -27.21 10.21 15.42
CA GLN A 196 -26.84 11.62 15.38
C GLN A 196 -25.31 11.77 15.49
N SER A 197 -24.62 11.70 14.35
CA SER A 197 -23.15 11.70 14.28
C SER A 197 -22.61 12.91 13.52
N ASN A 198 -21.30 13.15 13.58
CA ASN A 198 -20.67 14.19 12.78
C ASN A 198 -20.17 13.69 11.40
N ILE A 199 -20.61 12.50 10.98
CA ILE A 199 -20.03 11.74 9.85
C ILE A 199 -20.48 12.30 8.48
N THR A 200 -21.70 12.82 8.38
CA THR A 200 -22.21 13.48 7.15
C THR A 200 -22.76 14.87 7.46
N ILE A 201 -22.89 15.71 6.43
CA ILE A 201 -23.62 16.99 6.54
C ILE A 201 -25.06 16.73 6.99
N TRP A 202 -25.69 15.66 6.48
CA TRP A 202 -27.02 15.23 6.89
C TRP A 202 -27.08 14.76 8.34
N HIS A 203 -26.05 14.10 8.90
CA HIS A 203 -26.01 13.76 10.32
C HIS A 203 -25.72 14.96 11.24
N ARG A 204 -24.97 15.96 10.75
CA ARG A 204 -24.80 17.23 11.48
C ARG A 204 -26.10 18.03 11.51
N LEU A 205 -26.83 18.03 10.39
CA LEU A 205 -28.16 18.62 10.29
C LEU A 205 -29.18 17.82 11.13
N SER A 206 -29.11 16.49 11.11
CA SER A 206 -29.98 15.62 11.90
C SER A 206 -29.71 15.77 13.40
N LYS A 207 -28.45 15.97 13.81
CA LYS A 207 -28.08 16.34 15.19
C LYS A 207 -28.65 17.70 15.60
N TYR A 208 -28.67 18.68 14.69
CA TYR A 208 -29.30 19.98 14.94
C TYR A 208 -30.83 19.88 14.99
N LEU A 209 -31.43 18.94 14.24
CA LEU A 209 -32.88 18.71 14.14
C LEU A 209 -33.42 17.61 15.06
N GLY A 210 -32.58 16.94 15.86
CA GLY A 210 -32.98 15.81 16.71
C GLY A 210 -33.37 14.51 15.98
N LEU A 211 -33.04 14.36 14.69
CA LEU A 211 -33.40 13.19 13.87
C LEU A 211 -32.33 12.08 13.97
N GLY A 212 -32.75 10.88 14.36
CA GLY A 212 -31.88 9.72 14.60
C GLY A 212 -31.70 9.39 16.07
N ILE A 213 -31.09 8.25 16.38
CA ILE A 213 -30.89 7.83 17.77
C ILE A 213 -29.67 8.53 18.41
N SER A 214 -29.67 8.63 19.74
CA SER A 214 -28.57 9.23 20.47
C SER A 214 -27.29 8.37 20.37
N PRO A 215 -26.10 8.97 20.47
CA PRO A 215 -24.85 8.20 20.57
C PRO A 215 -24.85 7.15 21.68
N GLU A 216 -25.55 7.43 22.79
CA GLU A 216 -25.76 6.50 23.90
C GLU A 216 -26.56 5.27 23.46
N ALA A 217 -27.69 5.48 22.78
CA ALA A 217 -28.49 4.39 22.23
C ALA A 217 -27.70 3.59 21.18
N GLY A 218 -26.87 4.25 20.37
CA GLY A 218 -26.00 3.58 19.39
C GLY A 218 -24.88 2.74 20.03
N ALA A 219 -24.45 3.07 21.25
CA ALA A 219 -23.43 2.31 21.98
C ALA A 219 -23.99 1.09 22.73
N TYR A 220 -25.32 1.05 22.97
CA TYR A 220 -25.98 0.02 23.77
C TYR A 220 -25.63 -1.41 23.32
N SER A 221 -25.87 -1.72 22.05
CA SER A 221 -25.64 -3.06 21.50
C SER A 221 -24.16 -3.49 21.63
N THR A 222 -23.23 -2.55 21.47
CA THR A 222 -21.78 -2.81 21.66
C THR A 222 -21.45 -3.14 23.10
N LEU A 223 -22.02 -2.41 24.06
CA LEU A 223 -21.82 -2.67 25.49
C LEU A 223 -22.39 -4.05 25.85
N VAL A 224 -23.65 -4.33 25.47
CA VAL A 224 -24.28 -5.63 25.71
C VAL A 224 -23.44 -6.79 25.16
N CYS A 225 -22.97 -6.69 23.91
CA CYS A 225 -22.15 -7.75 23.29
C CYS A 225 -20.79 -7.97 23.97
N THR A 226 -20.28 -6.98 24.70
CA THR A 226 -18.93 -7.05 25.32
C THR A 226 -18.98 -7.26 26.82
N THR A 227 -20.15 -7.13 27.45
CA THR A 227 -20.29 -7.15 28.92
C THR A 227 -21.40 -8.08 29.43
N SER A 228 -22.33 -8.52 28.58
CA SER A 228 -23.38 -9.46 28.98
C SER A 228 -22.90 -10.92 28.92
N PRO A 229 -23.17 -11.74 29.94
CA PRO A 229 -22.91 -13.19 29.89
C PRO A 229 -23.59 -13.89 28.70
N ASP A 230 -24.74 -13.38 28.24
CA ASP A 230 -25.50 -13.95 27.12
C ASP A 230 -24.71 -13.95 25.80
N TYR A 231 -23.69 -13.08 25.68
CA TYR A 231 -22.86 -12.92 24.49
C TYR A 231 -21.48 -13.56 24.62
N GLN A 232 -21.20 -14.26 25.72
CA GLN A 232 -19.89 -14.87 25.98
C GLN A 232 -19.49 -15.91 24.92
N ASN A 233 -20.47 -16.61 24.33
CA ASN A 233 -20.26 -17.64 23.30
C ASN A 233 -20.94 -17.31 21.96
N ILE A 234 -21.46 -16.08 21.81
CA ILE A 234 -22.11 -15.65 20.56
C ILE A 234 -21.06 -14.99 19.67
N SER A 235 -20.77 -15.59 18.53
CA SER A 235 -19.77 -15.13 17.57
C SER A 235 -20.31 -15.21 16.14
N GLY A 236 -19.76 -14.42 15.23
CA GLY A 236 -20.15 -14.38 13.82
C GLY A 236 -21.49 -13.71 13.57
N LYS A 237 -22.05 -12.96 14.51
CA LYS A 237 -23.38 -12.32 14.36
C LYS A 237 -23.28 -10.91 13.81
N PHE A 238 -24.29 -10.49 13.05
CA PHE A 238 -24.54 -9.09 12.71
C PHE A 238 -25.80 -8.62 13.44
N LEU A 239 -25.67 -7.60 14.27
CA LEU A 239 -26.72 -7.20 15.22
C LEU A 239 -27.13 -5.74 14.99
N ASP A 240 -28.39 -5.40 15.23
CA ASP A 240 -28.87 -4.02 15.24
C ASP A 240 -28.58 -3.31 16.58
N SER A 241 -29.05 -2.06 16.71
CA SER A 241 -28.88 -1.24 17.91
C SER A 241 -29.60 -1.77 19.15
N LEU A 242 -30.51 -2.74 18.98
CA LEU A 242 -31.29 -3.40 20.03
C LEU A 242 -30.91 -4.87 20.20
N ASN A 243 -29.73 -5.28 19.70
CA ASN A 243 -29.20 -6.63 19.78
C ASN A 243 -30.04 -7.69 19.03
N LYS A 244 -30.86 -7.30 18.05
CA LYS A 244 -31.54 -8.26 17.16
C LYS A 244 -30.63 -8.65 16.01
N GLU A 245 -30.60 -9.94 15.67
CA GLU A 245 -29.81 -10.44 14.55
C GLU A 245 -30.37 -9.95 13.21
N ILE A 246 -29.48 -9.37 12.40
CA ILE A 246 -29.71 -8.98 11.02
C ILE A 246 -29.12 -10.08 10.14
N PRO A 247 -29.91 -10.69 9.22
CA PRO A 247 -29.40 -11.67 8.29
C PRO A 247 -28.24 -11.12 7.45
N LEU A 248 -27.16 -11.89 7.35
CA LEU A 248 -26.01 -11.55 6.52
C LEU A 248 -26.39 -11.60 5.02
N PRO A 249 -25.84 -10.70 4.18
CA PRO A 249 -26.05 -10.77 2.75
C PRO A 249 -25.37 -12.03 2.18
N LYS A 250 -25.89 -12.59 1.09
CA LYS A 250 -25.38 -13.84 0.50
C LYS A 250 -23.87 -13.82 0.25
N ILE A 251 -23.33 -12.68 -0.19
CA ILE A 251 -21.89 -12.50 -0.41
C ILE A 251 -21.06 -12.68 0.86
N ALA A 252 -21.60 -12.32 2.04
CA ALA A 252 -20.92 -12.50 3.33
C ALA A 252 -20.90 -13.95 3.81
N GLN A 253 -21.61 -14.85 3.13
CA GLN A 253 -21.65 -16.29 3.42
C GLN A 253 -20.78 -17.10 2.44
N ASN A 254 -20.17 -16.45 1.43
CA ASN A 254 -19.33 -17.11 0.43
C ASN A 254 -17.89 -17.27 0.96
N GLN A 255 -17.47 -18.52 1.15
CA GLN A 255 -16.14 -18.86 1.69
C GLN A 255 -14.99 -18.44 0.77
N GLU A 256 -15.15 -18.49 -0.55
CA GLU A 256 -14.12 -18.07 -1.50
C GLU A 256 -13.84 -16.57 -1.36
N ILE A 257 -14.89 -15.77 -1.21
CA ILE A 257 -14.77 -14.31 -1.05
C ILE A 257 -14.17 -13.94 0.32
N LEU A 258 -14.49 -14.71 1.37
CA LEU A 258 -13.89 -14.53 2.70
C LEU A 258 -12.37 -14.75 2.65
N GLN A 259 -11.94 -15.87 2.05
CA GLN A 259 -10.53 -16.21 1.90
C GLN A 259 -9.80 -15.21 0.98
N GLU A 260 -10.39 -14.86 -0.16
CA GLU A 260 -9.80 -13.89 -1.09
C GLU A 260 -9.61 -12.52 -0.42
N LEU A 261 -10.62 -12.03 0.33
CA LEU A 261 -10.50 -10.78 1.06
C LEU A 261 -9.40 -10.84 2.13
N TRP A 262 -9.29 -11.95 2.86
CA TRP A 262 -8.26 -12.14 3.88
C TRP A 262 -6.86 -12.12 3.29
N GLU A 263 -6.60 -12.91 2.25
CA GLU A 263 -5.31 -12.99 1.57
C GLU A 263 -4.90 -11.66 0.94
N ARG A 264 -5.82 -11.00 0.23
CA ARG A 264 -5.58 -9.67 -0.32
C ARG A 264 -5.28 -8.66 0.78
N SER A 265 -5.94 -8.75 1.92
CA SER A 265 -5.69 -7.84 3.05
C SER A 265 -4.34 -8.09 3.72
N LEU A 266 -3.88 -9.34 3.82
CA LEU A 266 -2.51 -9.65 4.22
C LEU A 266 -1.49 -9.04 3.24
N LEU A 267 -1.73 -9.19 1.94
CA LEU A 267 -0.88 -8.63 0.89
C LEU A 267 -0.86 -7.08 0.95
N TRP A 268 -2.03 -6.43 0.94
CA TRP A 268 -2.22 -4.98 0.99
C TRP A 268 -1.68 -4.33 2.25
N THR A 269 -1.57 -5.09 3.35
CA THR A 269 -0.97 -4.58 4.59
C THR A 269 0.49 -4.96 4.76
N GLY A 270 1.02 -5.81 3.88
CA GLY A 270 2.38 -6.35 4.00
C GLY A 270 2.54 -7.33 5.17
N CYS A 271 1.44 -7.91 5.64
CA CYS A 271 1.40 -8.96 6.67
C CYS A 271 1.39 -10.37 6.07
N ASN A 272 1.46 -10.52 4.75
CA ASN A 272 1.71 -11.82 4.15
C ASN A 272 3.06 -12.35 4.68
N GLN A 273 3.08 -13.61 5.10
CA GLN A 273 4.33 -14.33 5.26
C GLN A 273 4.98 -14.43 3.87
N GLN A 274 6.31 -14.39 3.80
CA GLN A 274 7.06 -14.53 2.55
C GLN A 274 6.43 -15.68 1.75
N GLN A 275 5.71 -15.34 0.68
CA GLN A 275 5.25 -16.36 -0.25
C GLN A 275 6.53 -17.02 -0.79
N ASN A 276 6.50 -18.33 -0.99
CA ASN A 276 7.50 -18.97 -1.82
C ASN A 276 7.44 -18.27 -3.17
N LEU A 277 8.39 -17.35 -3.40
CA LEU A 277 8.50 -16.63 -4.65
C LEU A 277 8.58 -17.69 -5.74
N GLN A 278 7.64 -17.64 -6.69
CA GLN A 278 7.68 -18.55 -7.81
C GLN A 278 9.01 -18.34 -8.53
N GLU A 279 9.82 -19.39 -8.62
CA GLU A 279 11.06 -19.31 -9.39
C GLU A 279 10.69 -19.14 -10.87
N ILE A 280 11.08 -18.01 -11.43
CA ILE A 280 10.90 -17.70 -12.85
C ILE A 280 12.21 -17.99 -13.56
N ASN A 281 12.14 -18.88 -14.55
CA ASN A 281 13.25 -19.14 -15.45
C ASN A 281 13.27 -18.07 -16.55
N TYR A 282 14.25 -17.16 -16.47
CA TYR A 282 14.42 -16.12 -17.49
C TYR A 282 15.20 -16.66 -18.68
N HIS A 283 14.59 -16.61 -19.87
CA HIS A 283 15.20 -17.13 -21.09
C HIS A 283 15.92 -16.02 -21.85
N GLY A 284 17.21 -16.22 -22.16
CA GLY A 284 18.00 -15.27 -22.92
C GLY A 284 17.46 -14.97 -24.34
N THR A 285 16.64 -15.86 -24.90
CA THR A 285 15.91 -15.63 -26.17
C THR A 285 14.89 -14.49 -26.06
N ASP A 286 14.38 -14.23 -24.86
CA ASP A 286 13.52 -13.08 -24.59
C ASP A 286 14.32 -11.80 -24.30
N GLY A 287 15.66 -11.88 -24.28
CA GLY A 287 16.53 -10.74 -24.00
C GLY A 287 16.51 -10.32 -22.53
N ILE A 288 16.26 -11.27 -21.62
CA ILE A 288 16.33 -11.12 -20.16
C ILE A 288 17.10 -12.32 -19.55
N TRP A 289 17.93 -12.05 -18.53
CA TRP A 289 18.77 -13.04 -17.85
C TRP A 289 18.77 -12.80 -16.33
N GLY A 290 18.83 -13.89 -15.56
CA GLY A 290 18.84 -13.87 -14.10
C GLY A 290 18.02 -15.01 -13.51
N ALA A 291 17.56 -14.93 -12.26
CA ALA A 291 17.95 -13.94 -11.26
C ALA A 291 19.43 -14.13 -10.86
N ASN A 292 20.18 -13.04 -10.74
CA ASN A 292 21.55 -13.05 -10.22
C ASN A 292 21.58 -12.39 -8.84
N SER A 293 22.59 -12.69 -8.01
CA SER A 293 22.72 -12.12 -6.66
C SER A 293 23.87 -11.11 -6.59
N LEU A 294 23.64 -9.99 -5.89
CA LEU A 294 24.71 -9.07 -5.51
C LEU A 294 25.62 -9.62 -4.39
N ASN A 295 25.28 -10.78 -3.81
CA ASN A 295 25.95 -11.38 -2.65
C ASN A 295 26.01 -10.47 -1.42
N LEU A 296 24.96 -9.66 -1.21
CA LEU A 296 24.81 -8.82 -0.03
C LEU A 296 24.02 -9.57 1.05
N ASN A 297 24.39 -9.37 2.32
CA ASN A 297 23.62 -9.90 3.43
C ASN A 297 22.42 -9.01 3.77
N SER A 298 21.50 -9.53 4.59
CA SER A 298 20.24 -8.85 4.94
C SER A 298 20.45 -7.51 5.67
N LYS A 299 21.52 -7.39 6.47
CA LYS A 299 21.84 -6.16 7.20
C LYS A 299 22.35 -5.08 6.26
N GLU A 300 23.28 -5.42 5.37
CA GLU A 300 23.80 -4.51 4.35
C GLU A 300 22.66 -3.97 3.49
N LEU A 301 21.76 -4.85 3.06
CA LEU A 301 20.64 -4.46 2.22
C LEU A 301 19.62 -3.57 2.95
N ALA A 302 19.36 -3.84 4.23
CA ALA A 302 18.52 -3.00 5.07
C ALA A 302 19.11 -1.60 5.26
N ASP A 303 20.43 -1.51 5.49
CA ASP A 303 21.15 -0.24 5.64
C ASP A 303 21.15 0.56 4.32
N ILE A 304 21.37 -0.12 3.19
CA ILE A 304 21.26 0.48 1.84
C ILE A 304 19.86 1.05 1.63
N THR A 305 18.84 0.23 1.84
CA THR A 305 17.44 0.62 1.63
C THR A 305 17.05 1.81 2.50
N LYS A 306 17.42 1.77 3.80
CA LYS A 306 17.18 2.88 4.73
C LYS A 306 17.88 4.17 4.30
N ASN A 307 19.13 4.08 3.87
CA ASN A 307 19.90 5.25 3.42
C ASN A 307 19.29 5.85 2.15
N VAL A 308 18.90 5.02 1.18
CA VAL A 308 18.21 5.47 -0.03
C VAL A 308 16.92 6.22 0.32
N LEU A 309 16.07 5.64 1.17
CA LEU A 309 14.79 6.25 1.55
C LEU A 309 14.96 7.57 2.32
N THR A 310 15.96 7.67 3.21
CA THR A 310 16.10 8.79 4.14
C THR A 310 17.03 9.90 3.66
N LYS A 311 18.03 9.59 2.83
CA LYS A 311 19.07 10.55 2.39
C LYS A 311 19.03 10.84 0.90
N VAL A 312 18.72 9.84 0.07
CA VAL A 312 18.77 9.96 -1.39
C VAL A 312 17.44 10.54 -1.90
N LEU A 313 16.31 9.87 -1.65
CA LEU A 313 15.00 10.26 -2.19
C LEU A 313 14.51 11.68 -1.81
N PRO A 314 14.73 12.21 -0.59
CA PRO A 314 14.16 13.52 -0.20
C PRO A 314 14.77 14.75 -0.91
N ARG A 315 15.79 14.59 -1.77
CA ARG A 315 16.50 15.71 -2.41
C ARG A 315 15.92 16.05 -3.80
N LEU A 316 15.05 17.07 -3.86
CA LEU A 316 14.44 17.56 -5.12
C LEU A 316 15.44 18.30 -6.05
N PRO A 317 15.44 18.06 -7.37
CA PRO A 317 16.19 18.86 -8.33
C PRO A 317 15.40 20.12 -8.73
N LYS A 318 15.55 21.20 -7.95
CA LYS A 318 14.81 22.48 -8.12
C LYS A 318 15.04 23.22 -9.45
N ARG A 319 16.05 22.85 -10.26
CA ARG A 319 16.47 23.60 -11.47
C ARG A 319 15.91 23.07 -12.81
N ILE A 320 15.40 21.83 -12.86
CA ILE A 320 15.05 21.12 -14.11
C ILE A 320 13.64 21.49 -14.61
N ILE A 321 12.72 21.73 -13.68
CA ILE A 321 11.28 21.91 -13.96
C ILE A 321 10.98 23.19 -14.76
N PHE A 322 11.69 24.28 -14.46
CA PHE A 322 11.36 25.61 -14.98
C PHE A 322 11.78 25.80 -16.45
N THR A 323 12.97 25.33 -16.83
CA THR A 323 13.50 25.43 -18.19
C THR A 323 12.79 24.49 -19.17
N GLN A 324 12.31 23.33 -18.71
CA GLN A 324 11.67 22.32 -19.56
C GLN A 324 10.21 22.64 -19.90
N LEU A 325 9.47 23.28 -18.98
CA LEU A 325 8.11 23.76 -19.25
C LEU A 325 8.11 24.82 -20.37
N LEU A 326 9.12 25.69 -20.37
CA LEU A 326 9.29 26.76 -21.36
C LEU A 326 9.52 26.20 -22.78
N LEU A 327 10.34 25.16 -22.94
CA LEU A 327 10.67 24.57 -24.23
C LEU A 327 9.51 23.77 -24.87
N ALA A 328 8.69 23.12 -24.05
CA ALA A 328 7.51 22.39 -24.53
C ALA A 328 6.39 23.33 -24.99
N LEU A 329 6.22 24.46 -24.29
CA LEU A 329 5.31 25.52 -24.70
C LEU A 329 5.67 26.11 -26.08
N ILE A 330 6.97 26.17 -26.41
CA ILE A 330 7.46 26.70 -27.69
C ILE A 330 7.17 25.75 -28.87
N LYS A 331 7.02 24.44 -28.65
CA LYS A 331 6.90 23.43 -29.72
C LYS A 331 5.46 22.95 -30.04
N PHE A 332 4.44 23.44 -29.34
CA PHE A 332 3.02 23.12 -29.57
C PHE A 332 2.67 21.61 -29.68
N ASP A 333 3.42 20.73 -29.01
CA ASP A 333 3.18 19.28 -29.01
C ASP A 333 2.35 18.85 -27.78
N LEU A 334 1.06 18.61 -27.99
CA LEU A 334 0.08 18.27 -26.96
C LEU A 334 0.36 16.91 -26.26
N GLY A 335 0.95 15.94 -26.97
CA GLY A 335 1.29 14.63 -26.38
C GLY A 335 2.49 14.73 -25.44
N SER A 336 3.50 15.50 -25.86
CA SER A 336 4.66 15.86 -25.06
C SER A 336 4.30 16.68 -23.83
N PHE A 337 3.33 17.59 -23.97
CA PHE A 337 2.80 18.38 -22.87
C PHE A 337 2.15 17.51 -21.78
N TYR A 338 1.38 16.48 -22.18
CA TYR A 338 0.76 15.55 -21.24
C TYR A 338 1.80 14.70 -20.47
N LEU A 339 2.86 14.24 -21.14
CA LEU A 339 3.96 13.50 -20.50
C LEU A 339 4.75 14.36 -19.49
N ILE A 340 5.01 15.63 -19.84
CA ILE A 340 5.68 16.59 -18.95
C ILE A 340 4.81 16.90 -17.74
N ILE A 341 3.50 17.10 -17.92
CA ILE A 341 2.54 17.23 -16.83
C ILE A 341 2.60 16.01 -15.90
N ILE A 342 2.61 14.79 -16.44
CA ILE A 342 2.75 13.57 -15.63
C ILE A 342 4.06 13.59 -14.82
N GLN A 343 5.19 14.00 -15.41
CA GLN A 343 6.47 14.10 -14.71
C GLN A 343 6.44 15.19 -13.61
N LEU A 344 5.77 16.31 -13.84
CA LEU A 344 5.65 17.42 -12.88
C LEU A 344 4.72 17.11 -11.70
N PHE A 345 3.61 16.40 -11.94
CA PHE A 345 2.68 15.99 -10.89
C PHE A 345 3.16 14.75 -10.12
N LYS A 346 4.06 13.95 -10.70
CA LYS A 346 4.75 12.87 -9.99
C LYS A 346 5.86 13.46 -9.12
N LYS A 347 5.52 13.79 -7.87
CA LYS A 347 6.49 14.04 -6.77
C LYS A 347 7.51 12.89 -6.55
N SER A 348 7.38 11.77 -7.26
CA SER A 348 8.06 10.49 -7.03
C SER A 348 8.99 10.02 -8.16
N PHE A 349 9.25 10.82 -9.19
CA PHE A 349 10.29 10.56 -10.21
C PHE A 349 11.38 11.61 -10.15
N TYR A 350 12.31 11.43 -9.23
CA TYR A 350 13.50 12.25 -9.19
C TYR A 350 14.69 11.34 -8.85
N MET A 351 15.63 11.21 -9.77
CA MET A 351 17.01 11.69 -9.60
C MET A 351 17.96 11.03 -10.62
N GLU A 352 18.34 11.74 -11.69
CA GLU A 352 19.53 11.39 -12.48
C GLU A 352 20.79 11.95 -11.80
N ARG A 353 21.00 11.54 -10.54
CA ARG A 353 22.08 12.01 -9.64
C ARG A 353 22.70 10.91 -8.80
N HIS A 354 22.53 9.64 -9.17
CA HIS A 354 22.90 8.57 -8.24
C HIS A 354 24.41 8.31 -8.12
N LEU A 355 25.24 8.84 -9.01
CA LEU A 355 26.69 8.79 -8.82
C LEU A 355 27.17 9.72 -7.68
N ASP A 356 26.41 10.77 -7.33
CA ASP A 356 26.68 11.60 -6.14
C ASP A 356 26.36 10.87 -4.82
N SER A 357 25.66 9.73 -4.88
CA SER A 357 25.34 8.93 -3.71
C SER A 357 26.40 7.84 -3.52
N PRO A 358 27.25 7.91 -2.46
CA PRO A 358 28.31 6.93 -2.26
C PRO A 358 27.77 5.50 -2.23
N ILE A 359 26.56 5.30 -1.70
CA ILE A 359 25.97 3.97 -1.57
C ILE A 359 25.47 3.42 -2.91
N ILE A 360 25.00 4.28 -3.83
CA ILE A 360 24.62 3.82 -5.17
C ILE A 360 25.86 3.61 -6.02
N LEU A 361 26.88 4.47 -5.89
CA LEU A 361 28.16 4.28 -6.55
C LEU A 361 28.80 2.93 -6.15
N GLN A 362 28.76 2.59 -4.86
CA GLN A 362 29.24 1.31 -4.34
C GLN A 362 28.46 0.13 -4.94
N LEU A 363 27.13 0.23 -5.07
CA LEU A 363 26.32 -0.80 -5.74
C LEU A 363 26.71 -0.98 -7.22
N CYS A 364 27.01 0.12 -7.93
CA CYS A 364 27.44 0.07 -9.32
C CYS A 364 28.80 -0.64 -9.49
N HIS A 365 29.64 -0.63 -8.45
CA HIS A 365 30.93 -1.32 -8.40
C HIS A 365 30.85 -2.70 -7.72
N ASN A 366 29.65 -3.22 -7.47
CA ASN A 366 29.52 -4.56 -6.89
C ASN A 366 30.15 -5.61 -7.84
N LYS A 367 31.02 -6.45 -7.28
CA LYS A 367 31.79 -7.42 -8.06
C LYS A 367 30.93 -8.42 -8.84
N ALA A 368 29.91 -8.99 -8.19
CA ALA A 368 29.03 -9.98 -8.81
C ALA A 368 28.20 -9.36 -9.95
N LEU A 369 27.79 -8.10 -9.79
CA LEU A 369 27.12 -7.33 -10.83
C LEU A 369 28.04 -7.09 -12.04
N LEU A 370 29.26 -6.61 -11.80
CA LEU A 370 30.21 -6.30 -12.86
C LEU A 370 30.65 -7.53 -13.64
N GLU A 371 30.81 -8.67 -12.96
CA GLU A 371 31.10 -9.97 -13.60
C GLU A 371 30.02 -10.32 -14.63
N LYS A 372 28.74 -10.29 -14.23
CA LYS A 372 27.62 -10.57 -15.12
C LYS A 372 27.47 -9.55 -16.25
N LEU A 373 27.66 -8.27 -15.97
CA LEU A 373 27.61 -7.24 -17.02
C LEU A 373 28.73 -7.44 -18.06
N THR A 374 29.93 -7.82 -17.62
CA THR A 374 31.09 -8.08 -18.49
C THR A 374 30.84 -9.29 -19.39
N GLU A 375 30.17 -10.33 -18.91
CA GLU A 375 29.75 -11.48 -19.74
C GLU A 375 28.89 -11.05 -20.96
N HIS A 376 28.08 -10.00 -20.83
CA HIS A 376 27.15 -9.55 -21.88
C HIS A 376 27.68 -8.42 -22.77
N LEU A 377 28.38 -7.45 -22.18
CA LEU A 377 28.83 -6.23 -22.88
C LEU A 377 30.34 -6.22 -23.18
N GLY A 378 31.13 -7.12 -22.58
CA GLY A 378 32.59 -7.10 -22.64
C GLY A 378 33.22 -6.13 -21.64
N GLU A 379 34.50 -5.85 -21.81
CA GLU A 379 35.25 -4.95 -20.93
C GLU A 379 34.93 -3.46 -21.19
N ASN A 380 35.21 -2.59 -20.22
CA ASN A 380 34.97 -1.14 -20.26
C ASN A 380 33.48 -0.77 -20.44
N LEU A 381 32.66 -1.17 -19.47
CA LEU A 381 31.22 -0.92 -19.46
C LEU A 381 30.95 0.58 -19.33
N VAL A 382 30.18 1.18 -20.23
CA VAL A 382 29.80 2.59 -20.11
C VAL A 382 28.48 2.70 -19.36
N LEU A 383 28.55 3.02 -18.07
CA LEU A 383 27.39 3.38 -17.27
C LEU A 383 27.01 4.82 -17.59
N TRP A 384 25.95 5.01 -18.34
CA TRP A 384 25.52 6.33 -18.78
C TRP A 384 24.33 6.87 -17.99
N ARG A 385 23.52 6.00 -17.35
CA ARG A 385 22.37 6.44 -16.56
C ARG A 385 22.04 5.46 -15.43
N THR A 386 21.54 6.01 -14.33
CA THR A 386 20.99 5.24 -13.21
C THR A 386 19.64 5.83 -12.81
N GLU A 387 18.70 4.97 -12.39
CA GLU A 387 17.35 5.39 -11.99
C GLU A 387 16.86 4.59 -10.78
N LEU A 388 16.51 5.29 -9.69
CA LEU A 388 15.77 4.72 -8.57
C LEU A 388 14.28 4.72 -8.87
N TRP A 389 13.66 3.55 -8.70
CA TRP A 389 12.23 3.39 -8.81
C TRP A 389 11.64 3.19 -7.43
N VAL A 390 10.61 3.96 -7.09
CA VAL A 390 9.89 3.83 -5.82
C VAL A 390 8.41 3.60 -6.11
N ASN A 391 7.94 2.34 -5.99
CA ASN A 391 6.51 2.01 -6.07
C ASN A 391 5.95 2.09 -4.66
N TYR A 392 5.21 3.15 -4.36
CA TYR A 392 4.37 3.12 -3.18
C TYR A 392 3.21 2.16 -3.39
N PRO A 393 2.64 1.59 -2.33
CA PRO A 393 1.41 0.81 -2.42
C PRO A 393 0.32 1.54 -3.23
N ALA A 394 -0.48 0.76 -3.97
CA ALA A 394 -1.51 1.17 -4.94
C ALA A 394 -1.04 2.09 -6.09
N GLN A 395 0.23 2.47 -6.14
CA GLN A 395 0.80 3.23 -7.25
C GLN A 395 1.14 2.30 -8.42
N GLN A 396 1.05 2.84 -9.63
CA GLN A 396 1.63 2.23 -10.83
C GLN A 396 2.53 3.27 -11.50
N LEU A 397 3.78 2.89 -11.79
CA LEU A 397 4.78 3.84 -12.29
C LEU A 397 4.59 4.09 -13.79
N ILE A 398 4.93 3.11 -14.62
CA ILE A 398 4.75 3.17 -16.07
C ILE A 398 3.76 2.06 -16.48
N PRO A 399 2.47 2.38 -16.65
CA PRO A 399 1.45 1.39 -17.01
C PRO A 399 1.51 0.96 -18.48
N PHE A 400 2.26 1.70 -19.30
CA PHE A 400 2.37 1.47 -20.73
C PHE A 400 3.47 0.46 -21.03
N TRP A 401 3.21 -0.40 -22.01
CA TRP A 401 4.21 -1.29 -22.58
C TRP A 401 5.25 -0.48 -23.35
N HIS A 402 6.52 -0.66 -23.04
CA HIS A 402 7.61 0.10 -23.63
C HIS A 402 8.89 -0.70 -23.72
N GLN A 403 9.83 -0.14 -24.47
CA GLN A 403 11.22 -0.54 -24.55
C GLN A 403 12.10 0.58 -24.03
N ASP A 404 13.29 0.20 -23.57
CA ASP A 404 14.28 1.10 -22.99
C ASP A 404 15.42 1.35 -23.99
N SER A 405 15.11 1.89 -25.17
CA SER A 405 16.03 1.98 -26.32
C SER A 405 16.65 3.36 -26.58
N TYR A 406 16.06 4.42 -26.06
CA TYR A 406 16.57 5.79 -26.04
C TYR A 406 17.18 6.31 -27.36
N PRO A 407 16.51 6.17 -28.52
CA PRO A 407 17.10 6.49 -29.83
C PRO A 407 17.46 7.96 -30.05
N LYS A 408 16.97 8.88 -29.21
CA LYS A 408 17.39 10.30 -29.22
C LYS A 408 18.56 10.61 -28.29
N LEU A 409 18.97 9.65 -27.45
CA LEU A 409 20.06 9.80 -26.49
C LEU A 409 21.25 8.89 -26.81
N LEU A 410 21.04 7.80 -27.54
CA LEU A 410 22.07 6.84 -27.92
C LEU A 410 22.18 6.75 -29.44
N LYS A 411 23.40 6.67 -29.96
CA LYS A 411 23.72 6.48 -31.39
C LYS A 411 24.94 5.58 -31.55
N GLY A 412 25.06 4.93 -32.70
CA GLY A 412 26.22 4.11 -33.05
C GLY A 412 25.98 2.63 -32.83
N ASP A 413 26.98 1.83 -33.23
CA ASP A 413 26.89 0.38 -33.21
C ASP A 413 27.41 -0.17 -31.88
N GLY A 414 26.56 -0.91 -31.18
CA GLY A 414 26.92 -1.56 -29.92
C GLY A 414 25.70 -2.10 -29.19
N LYS A 415 25.94 -2.95 -28.19
CA LYS A 415 24.89 -3.50 -27.33
C LYS A 415 24.55 -2.55 -26.18
N THR A 416 23.28 -2.53 -25.82
CA THR A 416 22.74 -1.86 -24.61
C THR A 416 22.15 -2.92 -23.68
N ILE A 417 22.52 -2.88 -22.41
CA ILE A 417 21.96 -3.73 -21.35
C ILE A 417 21.56 -2.87 -20.16
N HIS A 418 20.44 -3.22 -19.56
CA HIS A 418 19.94 -2.62 -18.33
C HIS A 418 20.02 -3.65 -17.21
N ALA A 419 20.57 -3.26 -16.06
CA ALA A 419 20.52 -4.07 -14.85
C ALA A 419 19.44 -3.54 -13.92
N TYR A 420 18.41 -4.33 -13.62
CA TYR A 420 17.38 -3.99 -12.64
C TYR A 420 17.64 -4.73 -11.34
N ILE A 421 17.95 -3.98 -10.30
CA ILE A 421 18.37 -4.45 -8.98
C ILE A 421 17.22 -4.25 -7.98
N ALA A 422 16.78 -5.33 -7.35
CA ALA A 422 15.79 -5.31 -6.28
C ALA A 422 16.44 -4.88 -4.95
N LEU A 423 16.10 -3.70 -4.43
CA LEU A 423 16.53 -3.28 -3.08
C LEU A 423 15.56 -3.76 -2.00
N THR A 424 14.28 -3.91 -2.38
CA THR A 424 13.27 -4.65 -1.64
C THR A 424 12.73 -5.78 -2.50
N GLU A 425 11.91 -6.67 -1.93
CA GLU A 425 11.28 -7.76 -2.66
C GLU A 425 10.49 -7.25 -3.87
N VAL A 426 10.66 -7.95 -5.00
CA VAL A 426 9.95 -7.73 -6.25
C VAL A 426 9.19 -9.01 -6.57
N ASN A 427 7.89 -8.91 -6.80
CA ASN A 427 7.03 -10.05 -7.07
C ASN A 427 5.93 -9.68 -8.07
N GLU A 428 5.09 -10.66 -8.40
CA GLU A 428 3.96 -10.56 -9.33
C GLU A 428 2.88 -9.54 -8.93
N TYR A 429 3.01 -8.94 -7.75
CA TYR A 429 2.09 -7.93 -7.22
C TYR A 429 2.69 -6.53 -7.16
N ASN A 430 4.01 -6.35 -7.33
CA ASN A 430 4.63 -5.03 -7.14
C ASN A 430 5.73 -4.63 -8.13
N GLY A 431 6.18 -5.58 -8.95
CA GLY A 431 7.31 -5.44 -9.85
C GLY A 431 6.96 -4.90 -11.23
N PHE A 432 7.57 -5.52 -12.23
CA PHE A 432 7.26 -5.31 -13.63
C PHE A 432 7.07 -6.65 -14.30
N GLU A 433 6.43 -6.65 -15.45
CA GLU A 433 6.20 -7.84 -16.27
C GLU A 433 6.67 -7.56 -17.70
N TYR A 434 7.05 -8.61 -18.41
CA TYR A 434 7.55 -8.53 -19.77
C TYR A 434 6.77 -9.44 -20.72
N ILE A 435 6.74 -9.07 -22.00
CA ILE A 435 6.20 -9.93 -23.05
C ILE A 435 7.36 -10.77 -23.63
N PRO A 436 7.25 -12.11 -23.67
CA PRO A 436 8.22 -12.94 -24.37
C PRO A 436 8.40 -12.49 -25.83
N ASN A 437 9.63 -12.46 -26.33
CA ASN A 437 9.92 -11.92 -27.67
C ASN A 437 9.16 -12.69 -28.77
N ALA A 438 8.95 -13.99 -28.59
CA ALA A 438 8.17 -14.81 -29.52
C ALA A 438 6.71 -14.35 -29.65
N CYS A 439 6.16 -13.71 -28.62
CA CYS A 439 4.79 -13.19 -28.57
C CYS A 439 4.69 -11.74 -29.09
N PHE A 440 5.81 -11.00 -29.13
CA PHE A 440 5.84 -9.62 -29.58
C PHE A 440 5.90 -9.53 -31.11
N LYS A 441 4.76 -9.80 -31.77
CA LYS A 441 4.58 -9.65 -33.22
C LYS A 441 3.38 -8.77 -33.51
N ASN A 442 3.45 -7.98 -34.58
CA ASN A 442 2.36 -7.12 -35.06
C ASN A 442 1.84 -6.09 -34.03
N CYS A 443 2.66 -5.70 -33.05
CA CYS A 443 2.29 -4.69 -32.06
C CYS A 443 2.58 -3.29 -32.62
N GLN A 444 1.62 -2.36 -32.48
CA GLN A 444 1.74 -1.02 -33.03
C GLN A 444 2.34 -0.04 -32.02
N ILE A 445 3.11 0.93 -32.51
CA ILE A 445 3.57 2.06 -31.71
C ILE A 445 2.38 2.98 -31.48
N LYS A 446 2.04 3.21 -30.22
CA LYS A 446 0.95 4.09 -29.80
C LYS A 446 1.41 5.52 -29.62
N VAL A 447 2.53 5.71 -28.93
CA VAL A 447 3.12 7.02 -28.60
C VAL A 447 4.63 6.88 -28.61
N THR A 448 5.34 7.95 -28.97
CA THR A 448 6.79 8.04 -28.83
C THR A 448 7.13 9.17 -27.86
N ASP A 449 8.02 8.91 -26.90
CA ASP A 449 8.51 9.95 -25.99
C ASP A 449 9.28 11.01 -26.78
N PRO A 450 8.89 12.29 -26.74
CA PRO A 450 9.62 13.36 -27.42
C PRO A 450 11.08 13.51 -26.98
N PHE A 451 11.41 13.12 -25.75
CA PHE A 451 12.73 13.34 -25.17
C PHE A 451 13.68 12.17 -25.48
N SER A 452 13.36 10.98 -24.97
CA SER A 452 14.19 9.78 -25.21
C SER A 452 14.03 9.21 -26.62
N GLY A 453 12.88 9.43 -27.25
CA GLY A 453 12.47 8.72 -28.45
C GLY A 453 11.95 7.30 -28.18
N ASN A 454 11.77 6.89 -26.92
CA ASN A 454 11.23 5.57 -26.59
C ASN A 454 9.83 5.37 -27.14
N HIS A 455 9.56 4.18 -27.66
CA HIS A 455 8.25 3.79 -28.13
C HIS A 455 7.42 3.16 -27.01
N PHE A 456 6.17 3.59 -26.92
CA PHE A 456 5.12 2.96 -26.14
C PHE A 456 4.20 2.20 -27.08
N PHE A 457 3.94 0.93 -26.76
CA PHE A 457 3.23 0.00 -27.62
C PHE A 457 1.79 -0.20 -27.18
N GLU A 458 0.90 -0.35 -28.15
CA GLU A 458 -0.41 -0.93 -27.95
C GLU A 458 -0.31 -2.46 -28.07
N ILE A 459 -0.53 -3.14 -26.95
CA ILE A 459 -0.42 -4.61 -26.86
C ILE A 459 -1.83 -5.19 -26.77
N PRO A 460 -2.22 -6.10 -27.68
CA PRO A 460 -3.51 -6.78 -27.63
C PRO A 460 -3.68 -7.57 -26.33
N ASN A 461 -4.92 -7.71 -25.85
CA ASN A 461 -5.20 -8.35 -24.56
C ASN A 461 -4.73 -9.81 -24.52
N GLU A 462 -4.87 -10.56 -25.61
CA GLU A 462 -4.38 -11.93 -25.76
C GLU A 462 -2.85 -12.05 -25.67
N VAL A 463 -2.11 -11.01 -26.07
CA VAL A 463 -0.65 -10.95 -25.91
C VAL A 463 -0.32 -10.54 -24.48
N ALA A 464 -1.01 -9.55 -23.93
CA ALA A 464 -0.82 -9.07 -22.56
C ALA A 464 -1.06 -10.16 -21.51
N LYS A 465 -1.97 -11.10 -21.75
CA LYS A 465 -2.21 -12.27 -20.88
C LYS A 465 -1.04 -13.26 -20.82
N LYS A 466 -0.08 -13.18 -21.75
CA LYS A 466 1.15 -14.00 -21.78
C LYS A 466 2.34 -13.31 -21.11
N ALA A 467 2.11 -12.18 -20.44
CA ALA A 467 3.15 -11.48 -19.73
C ALA A 467 3.72 -12.37 -18.61
N ILE A 468 5.03 -12.30 -18.43
CA ILE A 468 5.75 -13.03 -17.38
C ILE A 468 6.17 -11.99 -16.32
N PRO A 469 5.82 -12.20 -15.04
CA PRO A 469 6.26 -11.31 -13.97
C PRO A 469 7.75 -11.46 -13.72
N VAL A 470 8.41 -10.36 -13.34
CA VAL A 470 9.77 -10.41 -12.80
C VAL A 470 9.69 -10.50 -11.29
N VAL A 471 10.25 -11.59 -10.75
CA VAL A 471 10.27 -11.94 -9.33
C VAL A 471 11.72 -11.96 -8.87
N LEU A 472 12.05 -11.18 -7.84
CA LEU A 472 13.40 -11.02 -7.29
C LEU A 472 13.36 -10.86 -5.78
N ARG A 473 14.24 -11.59 -5.09
CA ARG A 473 14.52 -11.38 -3.68
C ARG A 473 15.29 -10.06 -3.50
N PRO A 474 15.18 -9.44 -2.31
CA PRO A 474 16.03 -8.30 -1.98
C PRO A 474 17.52 -8.65 -2.20
N GLY A 475 18.23 -7.84 -3.00
CA GLY A 475 19.63 -8.05 -3.36
C GLY A 475 19.85 -8.82 -4.67
N GLU A 476 18.80 -9.32 -5.29
CA GLU A 476 18.87 -9.95 -6.62
C GLU A 476 18.68 -8.92 -7.75
N PHE A 477 19.13 -9.29 -8.95
CA PHE A 477 18.98 -8.48 -10.15
C PHE A 477 18.78 -9.32 -11.40
N VAL A 478 18.13 -8.70 -12.39
CA VAL A 478 18.05 -9.21 -13.78
C VAL A 478 18.77 -8.27 -14.71
N LEU A 479 19.30 -8.82 -15.80
CA LEU A 479 19.81 -8.08 -16.94
C LEU A 479 18.81 -8.17 -18.08
N PHE A 480 18.55 -7.09 -18.79
CA PHE A 480 17.72 -7.13 -19.99
C PHE A 480 18.18 -6.16 -21.07
N THR A 481 17.88 -6.51 -22.32
CA THR A 481 18.20 -5.68 -23.48
C THR A 481 17.23 -4.50 -23.61
N ASP A 482 17.65 -3.49 -24.35
CA ASP A 482 16.78 -2.41 -24.82
C ASP A 482 15.61 -2.85 -25.70
N LYS A 483 15.61 -4.10 -26.18
CA LYS A 483 14.52 -4.71 -26.97
C LYS A 483 13.43 -5.38 -26.10
N LEU A 484 13.65 -5.57 -24.81
CA LEU A 484 12.67 -6.21 -23.94
C LEU A 484 11.43 -5.31 -23.77
N VAL A 485 10.28 -5.78 -24.23
CA VAL A 485 9.00 -5.09 -24.05
C VAL A 485 8.45 -5.40 -22.66
N HIS A 486 8.32 -4.36 -21.84
CA HIS A 486 7.90 -4.52 -20.45
C HIS A 486 7.02 -3.35 -19.97
N ARG A 487 6.37 -3.53 -18.82
CA ARG A 487 5.64 -2.48 -18.11
C ARG A 487 5.67 -2.69 -16.61
N SER A 488 5.52 -1.61 -15.85
CA SER A 488 5.29 -1.73 -14.41
C SER A 488 3.86 -2.18 -14.14
N ILE A 489 3.70 -3.14 -13.24
CA ILE A 489 2.39 -3.43 -12.65
C ILE A 489 2.10 -2.46 -11.50
N ARG A 490 0.83 -2.38 -11.13
CA ARG A 490 0.42 -1.63 -9.95
C ARG A 490 0.93 -2.36 -8.71
N ASN A 491 1.53 -1.64 -7.77
CA ASN A 491 1.90 -2.20 -6.48
C ASN A 491 0.65 -2.53 -5.67
N GLN A 492 0.30 -3.80 -5.62
CA GLN A 492 -0.76 -4.35 -4.79
C GLN A 492 -0.23 -4.82 -3.42
N SER A 493 1.07 -4.71 -3.14
CA SER A 493 1.61 -4.98 -1.81
C SER A 493 1.48 -3.75 -0.90
N GLY A 494 1.37 -3.98 0.40
CA GLY A 494 1.40 -2.95 1.44
C GLY A 494 2.78 -2.37 1.74
N LYS A 495 3.80 -2.78 0.99
CA LYS A 495 5.19 -2.36 1.19
C LYS A 495 5.65 -1.47 0.05
N ILE A 496 6.52 -0.52 0.36
CA ILE A 496 7.21 0.27 -0.66
C ILE A 496 8.15 -0.67 -1.41
N ARG A 497 8.01 -0.72 -2.74
CA ARG A 497 8.92 -1.45 -3.63
C ARG A 497 10.00 -0.48 -4.09
N LEU A 498 11.24 -0.77 -3.76
CA LEU A 498 12.42 0.01 -4.11
C LEU A 498 13.33 -0.82 -5.01
N SER A 499 13.74 -0.24 -6.13
CA SER A 499 14.70 -0.86 -7.05
C SER A 499 15.57 0.19 -7.71
N LEU A 500 16.70 -0.25 -8.25
CA LEU A 500 17.67 0.57 -8.96
C LEU A 500 17.90 -0.02 -10.35
N THR A 501 17.74 0.80 -11.39
CA THR A 501 18.13 0.43 -12.75
C THR A 501 19.45 1.10 -13.12
N LEU A 502 20.41 0.33 -13.62
CA LEU A 502 21.60 0.83 -14.30
C LEU A 502 21.40 0.65 -15.80
N ARG A 503 21.76 1.66 -16.59
CA ARG A 503 21.72 1.61 -18.05
C ARG A 503 23.14 1.66 -18.56
N LEU A 504 23.54 0.60 -19.25
CA LEU A 504 24.90 0.40 -19.70
C LEU A 504 24.94 0.15 -21.20
N THR A 505 26.02 0.62 -21.81
CA THR A 505 26.32 0.39 -23.22
C THR A 505 27.76 -0.07 -23.39
N GLN A 506 28.05 -0.63 -24.57
CA GLN A 506 29.43 -0.79 -25.01
C GLN A 506 30.06 0.58 -25.34
N PRO A 507 31.39 0.71 -25.29
CA PRO A 507 32.10 1.94 -25.65
C PRO A 507 31.80 2.50 -27.05
N GLY A 508 31.39 1.65 -28.00
CA GLY A 508 31.03 2.07 -29.36
C GLY A 508 29.71 2.83 -29.48
N VAL A 509 28.88 2.83 -28.42
CA VAL A 509 27.62 3.58 -28.39
C VAL A 509 27.89 5.00 -27.90
N GLU A 510 27.68 5.97 -28.79
CA GLU A 510 27.76 7.39 -28.51
C GLU A 510 26.55 7.84 -27.68
N ILE A 511 26.82 8.58 -26.60
CA ILE A 511 25.81 9.20 -25.75
C ILE A 511 25.66 10.65 -26.19
N LEU A 512 24.52 10.97 -26.78
CA LEU A 512 24.29 12.22 -27.49
C LEU A 512 24.15 13.42 -26.52
N PRO A 513 24.54 14.63 -26.95
CA PRO A 513 24.46 15.86 -26.13
C PRO A 513 23.05 16.22 -25.62
N GLY A 514 21.99 15.65 -26.22
CA GLY A 514 20.61 15.75 -25.73
C GLY A 514 20.44 15.20 -24.30
N TYR A 515 21.37 14.35 -23.85
CA TYR A 515 21.57 13.90 -22.47
C TYR A 515 22.14 15.01 -21.54
N THR A 516 21.73 16.27 -21.71
CA THR A 516 21.97 17.50 -20.91
C THR A 516 23.24 17.66 -20.03
N SER A 517 23.77 18.89 -19.93
CA SER A 517 24.85 19.27 -19.00
C SER A 517 24.52 19.17 -17.49
N ASN A 518 23.30 18.75 -17.14
CA ASN A 518 22.83 18.60 -15.75
C ASN A 518 22.81 17.14 -15.27
N TYR A 519 23.09 16.17 -16.14
CA TYR A 519 23.27 14.77 -15.78
C TYR A 519 24.74 14.47 -15.49
N HIS A 520 25.02 13.39 -14.77
CA HIS A 520 26.39 12.95 -14.61
C HIS A 520 26.99 12.55 -15.94
N LYS A 521 28.27 12.86 -16.13
CA LYS A 521 29.01 12.33 -17.26
C LYS A 521 28.98 10.80 -17.21
N PRO A 522 28.85 10.13 -18.36
CA PRO A 522 29.00 8.69 -18.45
C PRO A 522 30.30 8.25 -17.79
N MET A 523 30.24 7.13 -17.08
CA MET A 523 31.36 6.56 -16.33
C MET A 523 31.73 5.21 -16.92
N ILE A 524 33.03 4.94 -16.99
CA ILE A 524 33.53 3.60 -17.33
C ILE A 524 33.58 2.79 -16.04
N LEU A 525 32.87 1.68 -16.01
CA LEU A 525 33.01 0.67 -14.97
C LEU A 525 33.97 -0.41 -15.46
N GLN A 526 34.94 -0.75 -14.62
CA GLN A 526 35.89 -1.82 -14.88
C GLN A 526 35.67 -2.94 -13.86
N SER A 527 35.62 -4.17 -14.34
CA SER A 527 35.79 -5.32 -13.47
C SER A 527 37.23 -5.31 -12.96
N GLU A 528 37.44 -5.30 -11.65
CA GLU A 528 38.77 -5.54 -11.07
C GLU A 528 39.22 -6.94 -11.52
N LYS A 529 40.04 -7.00 -12.58
CA LYS A 529 40.71 -8.24 -12.95
C LYS A 529 41.58 -8.67 -11.77
N LYS A 530 41.41 -9.93 -11.35
CA LYS A 530 42.33 -10.60 -10.41
C LYS A 530 43.75 -10.59 -10.93
#